data_AF-A0A3D0Q9T9-F1
#
_entry.id   AF-A0A3D0Q9T9-F1
#
_cell.length_a   1.000
_cell.length_b   1.000
_cell.length_c   1.000
_cell.angle_alpha   90.00
_cell.angle_beta   90.00
_cell.angle_gamma   90.00
#
_symmetry.space_group_name_H-M   'P 1'
#
loop_
_entity.id
_entity.type
_entity.pdbx_description
1 polymer ?
#
loop_
_entity_poly.entity_id
_entity_poly.type
_entity_poly.pdbx_seq_one_letter_code
_entity_poly.pdbx_strand_id
1 'polypeptide(L)'
;MNIKGIYARSVIALVLLISFATAAERPRLIMFVSIDQMRADHLKRYASEYTGGFKRLLTEGVVYLNADLNYANTSTGPGHATMSTGVYPWKSGIVANNYTDRTNNRRTYCVEDSSTDKVDGDGGARSPRNLLATTVGDWLKSSSPESKVVSVSYKDRAAILMGGHKANYAFWYDRNSGRMATSSYYTSSIPEWAKVFNGGGWVKRNVPAVWTKLKDEAVYAKYGPDELEGESIWHGSTSFPHKLDQEKILNQFFSTPWGNTYLLDFARAALKGENLGARGVTDLLCVSLSTTDNVGSEFGPNSHEMIDNLLRLDKDLGLFLDELESSY
;
A
#
# COMPACT_ATOMS: atom_id res chain seq x y z
N MET A 1 48.51 8.09 -77.51
CA MET A 1 48.02 6.69 -77.48
C MET A 1 47.28 6.49 -76.16
N ASN A 2 46.20 5.72 -76.15
CA ASN A 2 45.17 5.70 -75.08
C ASN A 2 45.48 4.73 -73.92
N ILE A 3 44.61 4.75 -72.90
CA ILE A 3 44.37 3.79 -71.77
C ILE A 3 44.76 4.40 -70.40
N LYS A 4 43.84 5.01 -69.62
CA LYS A 4 42.66 4.52 -68.85
C LYS A 4 43.00 3.78 -67.53
N GLY A 5 42.53 4.36 -66.41
CA GLY A 5 42.25 3.67 -65.14
C GLY A 5 43.29 3.86 -64.02
N ILE A 6 42.95 3.88 -62.72
CA ILE A 6 41.66 3.78 -62.01
C ILE A 6 41.70 4.65 -60.72
N TYR A 7 40.53 5.07 -60.25
CA TYR A 7 40.33 5.87 -59.03
C TYR A 7 40.41 5.02 -57.75
N ALA A 8 40.89 5.62 -56.65
CA ALA A 8 40.26 5.50 -55.33
C ALA A 8 40.72 6.65 -54.42
N ARG A 9 39.85 7.64 -54.19
CA ARG A 9 40.07 8.64 -53.12
C ARG A 9 39.69 8.00 -51.79
N SER A 10 40.61 8.00 -50.82
CA SER A 10 40.35 7.55 -49.45
C SER A 10 39.38 8.51 -48.73
N VAL A 11 38.08 8.33 -48.95
CA VAL A 11 37.04 8.93 -48.11
C VAL A 11 36.89 8.05 -46.88
N ILE A 12 37.53 8.47 -45.78
CA ILE A 12 37.27 7.88 -44.46
C ILE A 12 35.85 8.31 -44.07
N ALA A 13 34.88 7.43 -44.30
CA ALA A 13 33.53 7.59 -43.80
C ALA A 13 33.55 7.39 -42.27
N LEU A 14 33.65 8.49 -41.52
CA LEU A 14 33.48 8.47 -40.08
C LEU A 14 32.01 8.18 -39.76
N VAL A 15 31.66 6.90 -39.66
CA VAL A 15 30.34 6.46 -39.21
C VAL A 15 30.21 6.81 -37.73
N LEU A 16 29.62 7.97 -37.46
CA LEU A 16 29.10 8.34 -36.16
C LEU A 16 27.98 7.38 -35.78
N LEU A 17 28.34 6.28 -35.11
CA LEU A 17 27.43 5.45 -34.34
C LEU A 17 26.91 6.28 -33.16
N ILE A 18 25.98 7.17 -33.44
CA ILE A 18 25.13 7.78 -32.42
C ILE A 18 24.23 6.66 -31.91
N SER A 19 24.72 5.94 -30.89
CA SER A 19 23.87 5.12 -30.05
C SER A 19 22.89 6.07 -29.36
N PHE A 20 21.74 6.28 -30.00
CA PHE A 20 20.54 6.71 -29.31
C PHE A 20 20.21 5.63 -28.30
N ALA A 21 20.75 5.77 -27.09
CA ALA A 21 20.21 5.11 -25.93
C ALA A 21 18.76 5.57 -25.84
N THR A 22 17.84 4.71 -26.27
CA THR A 22 16.41 4.91 -26.09
C THR A 22 16.21 5.14 -24.60
N ALA A 23 15.89 6.37 -24.22
CA ALA A 23 15.62 6.69 -22.83
C ALA A 23 14.54 5.73 -22.36
N ALA A 24 14.83 4.94 -21.31
CA ALA A 24 13.92 3.90 -20.85
C ALA A 24 12.53 4.50 -20.65
N GLU A 25 11.51 3.89 -21.25
CA GLU A 25 10.15 4.41 -21.18
C GLU A 25 9.76 4.54 -19.70
N ARG A 26 9.35 5.76 -19.33
CA ARG A 26 8.98 6.04 -17.95
C ARG A 26 7.66 5.34 -17.66
N PRO A 27 7.51 4.63 -16.53
CA PRO A 27 6.25 4.02 -16.17
C PRO A 27 5.17 5.11 -16.08
N ARG A 28 4.00 4.84 -16.67
CA ARG A 28 2.84 5.73 -16.63
C ARG A 28 2.30 5.86 -15.20
N LEU A 29 2.32 4.76 -14.46
CA LEU A 29 1.92 4.67 -13.06
C LEU A 29 2.99 3.88 -12.30
N ILE A 30 3.38 4.38 -11.12
CA ILE A 30 4.12 3.61 -10.12
C ILE A 30 3.13 3.22 -9.03
N MET A 31 3.11 1.94 -8.69
CA MET A 31 2.38 1.45 -7.52
C MET A 31 3.36 1.08 -6.42
N PHE A 32 3.18 1.69 -5.24
CA PHE A 32 3.94 1.39 -4.05
C PHE A 32 3.03 0.71 -3.02
N VAL A 33 3.11 -0.61 -2.94
CA VAL A 33 2.34 -1.41 -1.98
C VAL A 33 3.16 -1.67 -0.73
N SER A 34 2.56 -1.47 0.43
CA SER A 34 3.03 -1.96 1.73
C SER A 34 1.98 -2.92 2.30
N ILE A 35 2.42 -4.04 2.89
CA ILE A 35 1.52 -5.02 3.52
C ILE A 35 1.94 -5.11 4.98
N ASP A 36 1.12 -4.53 5.85
CA ASP A 36 1.48 -4.28 7.24
C ASP A 36 1.59 -5.61 8.00
N GLN A 37 2.66 -5.78 8.78
CA GLN A 37 3.00 -7.04 9.49
C GLN A 37 3.22 -8.29 8.60
N MET A 38 3.26 -8.19 7.27
CA MET A 38 3.60 -9.34 6.42
C MET A 38 5.06 -9.74 6.61
N ARG A 39 5.30 -10.99 7.01
CA ARG A 39 6.65 -11.52 7.23
C ARG A 39 7.23 -12.07 5.93
N ALA A 40 8.55 -11.97 5.74
CA ALA A 40 9.22 -12.50 4.56
C ALA A 40 9.04 -14.02 4.36
N ASP A 41 8.85 -14.78 5.45
CA ASP A 41 8.59 -16.22 5.37
C ASP A 41 7.17 -16.56 4.91
N HIS A 42 6.18 -15.66 5.04
CA HIS A 42 4.82 -15.88 4.51
C HIS A 42 4.82 -16.07 2.99
N LEU A 43 5.71 -15.38 2.27
CA LEU A 43 5.88 -15.55 0.82
C LEU A 43 6.38 -16.95 0.45
N LYS A 44 7.29 -17.53 1.26
CA LYS A 44 7.86 -18.87 1.02
C LYS A 44 6.95 -19.98 1.53
N ARG A 45 6.39 -19.83 2.73
CA ARG A 45 5.61 -20.86 3.46
C ARG A 45 4.34 -21.24 2.71
N TYR A 46 3.67 -20.27 2.11
CA TYR A 46 2.39 -20.46 1.41
C TYR A 46 2.53 -20.41 -0.13
N ALA A 47 3.77 -20.43 -0.65
CA ALA A 47 4.07 -20.26 -2.08
C ALA A 47 3.32 -21.22 -3.01
N SER A 48 3.10 -22.47 -2.58
CA SER A 48 2.36 -23.50 -3.34
C SER A 48 0.86 -23.25 -3.44
N GLU A 49 0.30 -22.45 -2.54
CA GLU A 49 -1.14 -22.20 -2.43
C GLU A 49 -1.55 -20.87 -3.10
N TYR A 50 -0.59 -19.96 -3.31
CA TYR A 50 -0.79 -18.73 -4.07
C TYR A 50 -1.03 -19.01 -5.56
N THR A 51 -1.90 -18.19 -6.16
CA THR A 51 -2.39 -18.33 -7.53
C THR A 51 -2.55 -17.00 -8.27
N GLY A 52 -2.57 -15.87 -7.56
CA GLY A 52 -2.75 -14.52 -8.09
C GLY A 52 -1.51 -13.63 -7.94
N GLY A 53 -1.67 -12.49 -7.27
CA GLY A 53 -0.71 -11.39 -7.23
C GLY A 53 0.62 -11.73 -6.56
N PHE A 54 0.63 -12.48 -5.44
CA PHE A 54 1.90 -12.91 -4.85
C PHE A 54 2.60 -13.92 -5.75
N LYS A 55 1.85 -14.83 -6.39
CA LYS A 55 2.44 -15.75 -7.37
C LYS A 55 3.09 -14.97 -8.52
N ARG A 56 2.37 -14.05 -9.18
CA ARG A 56 2.90 -13.18 -10.25
C ARG A 56 4.16 -12.45 -9.80
N LEU A 57 4.10 -11.74 -8.67
CA LEU A 57 5.25 -10.99 -8.15
C LEU A 57 6.47 -11.88 -7.83
N LEU A 58 6.25 -13.14 -7.41
CA LEU A 58 7.32 -14.11 -7.16
C LEU A 58 7.90 -14.75 -8.43
N THR A 59 7.11 -14.90 -9.50
CA THR A 59 7.54 -15.57 -10.75
C THR A 59 8.04 -14.61 -11.84
N GLU A 60 7.52 -13.38 -11.87
CA GLU A 60 7.76 -12.40 -12.94
C GLU A 60 8.50 -11.14 -12.42
N GLY A 61 8.53 -10.93 -11.10
CA GLY A 61 9.19 -9.79 -10.46
C GLY A 61 10.64 -10.03 -10.04
N VAL A 62 11.30 -8.97 -9.56
CA VAL A 62 12.62 -9.05 -8.92
C VAL A 62 12.43 -9.16 -7.41
N VAL A 63 12.74 -10.32 -6.83
CA VAL A 63 12.39 -10.65 -5.44
C VAL A 63 13.59 -10.58 -4.50
N TYR A 64 13.54 -9.69 -3.51
CA TYR A 64 14.54 -9.58 -2.45
C TYR A 64 14.04 -10.23 -1.16
N LEU A 65 14.32 -11.52 -0.97
CA LEU A 65 13.87 -12.31 0.20
C LEU A 65 14.77 -12.15 1.44
N ASN A 66 15.84 -11.36 1.34
CA ASN A 66 16.78 -11.03 2.42
C ASN A 66 16.92 -9.50 2.50
N ALA A 67 15.83 -8.84 2.93
CA ALA A 67 15.72 -7.39 3.07
C ALA A 67 15.19 -7.08 4.47
N ASP A 68 15.95 -6.29 5.24
CA ASP A 68 15.72 -6.08 6.66
C ASP A 68 15.42 -4.62 7.00
N LEU A 69 14.50 -4.40 7.94
CA LEU A 69 14.36 -3.12 8.62
C LEU A 69 15.50 -2.98 9.63
N ASN A 70 16.65 -2.50 9.17
CA ASN A 70 17.88 -2.39 9.98
C ASN A 70 17.84 -1.24 11.00
N TYR A 71 16.89 -1.31 11.93
CA TYR A 71 16.69 -0.41 13.07
C TYR A 71 15.77 -1.05 14.11
N ALA A 72 15.95 -0.71 15.39
CA ALA A 72 15.33 -1.44 16.50
C ALA A 72 13.78 -1.33 16.60
N ASN A 73 13.19 -0.20 16.20
CA ASN A 73 11.74 0.02 16.33
C ASN A 73 10.99 -0.28 15.04
N THR A 74 10.72 -1.56 14.80
CA THR A 74 10.00 -2.09 13.62
C THR A 74 8.48 -1.90 13.69
N SER A 75 8.01 -0.72 14.15
CA SER A 75 6.59 -0.38 14.18
C SER A 75 6.14 0.31 12.87
N THR A 76 4.81 0.31 12.62
CA THR A 76 4.18 0.79 11.37
C THR A 76 4.75 2.13 10.86
N GLY A 77 4.79 3.17 11.71
CA GLY A 77 5.20 4.53 11.32
C GLY A 77 6.66 4.60 10.85
N PRO A 78 7.64 4.19 11.68
CA PRO A 78 9.04 4.03 11.28
C PRO A 78 9.21 3.20 10.00
N GLY A 79 8.46 2.10 9.88
CA GLY A 79 8.37 1.26 8.68
C GLY A 79 8.04 2.06 7.42
N HIS A 80 6.85 2.65 7.40
CA HIS A 80 6.31 3.35 6.23
C HIS A 80 7.14 4.58 5.87
N ALA A 81 7.63 5.34 6.86
CA ALA A 81 8.55 6.46 6.62
C ALA A 81 9.90 6.01 6.03
N THR A 82 10.47 4.89 6.50
CA THR A 82 11.76 4.41 5.97
C THR A 82 11.61 3.94 4.53
N MET A 83 10.57 3.16 4.22
CA MET A 83 10.33 2.65 2.87
C MET A 83 10.05 3.78 1.86
N SER A 84 9.38 4.87 2.26
CA SER A 84 9.02 5.96 1.35
C SER A 84 10.12 7.01 1.15
N THR A 85 11.03 7.17 2.12
CA THR A 85 12.10 8.20 2.10
C THR A 85 13.49 7.64 1.82
N GLY A 86 13.69 6.32 1.97
CA GLY A 86 15.01 5.70 1.85
C GLY A 86 15.98 6.07 2.97
N VAL A 87 15.51 6.65 4.09
CA VAL A 87 16.36 6.99 5.25
C VAL A 87 15.83 6.40 6.55
N TYR A 88 16.78 6.09 7.45
CA TYR A 88 16.49 5.53 8.77
C TYR A 88 15.58 6.43 9.64
N PRO A 89 14.87 5.85 10.64
CA PRO A 89 13.98 6.59 11.56
C PRO A 89 14.59 7.82 12.24
N TRP A 90 15.89 7.79 12.56
CA TRP A 90 16.59 8.93 13.17
C TRP A 90 16.74 10.14 12.24
N LYS A 91 16.71 9.90 10.91
CA LYS A 91 16.83 10.93 9.87
C LYS A 91 15.48 11.33 9.28
N SER A 92 14.51 10.43 9.25
CA SER A 92 13.11 10.76 8.90
C SER A 92 12.37 11.45 10.04
N GLY A 93 12.87 11.39 11.29
CA GLY A 93 12.21 11.92 12.48
C GLY A 93 11.14 11.00 13.07
N ILE A 94 10.65 10.02 12.30
CA ILE A 94 9.61 9.08 12.72
C ILE A 94 10.24 7.89 13.44
N VAL A 95 10.57 8.08 14.72
CA VAL A 95 11.26 7.08 15.56
C VAL A 95 10.34 6.04 16.21
N ALA A 96 9.03 6.30 16.26
CA ALA A 96 8.00 5.40 16.81
C ALA A 96 6.60 5.82 16.34
N ASN A 97 5.61 4.93 16.44
CA ASN A 97 4.19 5.30 16.29
C ASN A 97 3.77 6.42 17.28
N ASN A 98 4.26 6.34 18.52
CA ASN A 98 4.09 7.36 19.56
C ASN A 98 5.42 7.54 20.30
N TYR A 99 5.81 8.77 20.60
CA TYR A 99 7.05 9.08 21.33
C TYR A 99 6.82 10.23 22.33
N THR A 100 7.73 10.40 23.29
CA THR A 100 7.75 11.61 24.13
C THR A 100 8.54 12.69 23.41
N ASP A 101 7.87 13.76 23.02
CA ASP A 101 8.49 14.97 22.51
C ASP A 101 9.15 15.72 23.67
N ARG A 102 10.48 15.87 23.60
CA ARG A 102 11.28 16.48 24.67
C ARG A 102 11.17 18.02 24.71
N THR A 103 10.64 18.66 23.67
CA THR A 103 10.50 20.12 23.61
C THR A 103 9.37 20.63 24.50
N ASN A 104 8.34 19.82 24.68
CA ASN A 104 7.12 20.13 25.44
C ASN A 104 6.77 19.05 26.48
N ASN A 105 7.62 18.02 26.61
CA ASN A 105 7.48 16.86 27.51
C ASN A 105 6.13 16.12 27.41
N ARG A 106 5.55 16.04 26.20
CA ARG A 106 4.26 15.37 25.97
C ARG A 106 4.41 14.09 25.14
N ARG A 107 3.45 13.18 25.27
CA ARG A 107 3.31 12.05 24.35
C ARG A 107 2.71 12.57 23.03
N THR A 108 3.44 12.38 21.93
CA THR A 108 3.08 12.83 20.59
C THR A 108 2.89 11.61 19.68
N TYR A 109 1.79 11.61 18.91
CA TYR A 109 1.56 10.62 17.87
C TYR A 109 2.25 11.04 16.57
N CYS A 110 2.86 10.09 15.86
CA CYS A 110 3.82 10.37 14.78
C CYS A 110 3.32 11.28 13.65
N VAL A 111 2.02 11.29 13.35
CA VAL A 111 1.42 12.15 12.31
C VAL A 111 0.34 13.08 12.87
N GLU A 112 0.38 13.37 14.18
CA GLU A 112 -0.52 14.33 14.80
C GLU A 112 -0.22 15.77 14.36
N ASP A 113 -1.27 16.48 13.96
CA ASP A 113 -1.20 17.91 13.65
C ASP A 113 -2.51 18.61 14.04
N SER A 114 -2.51 19.30 15.18
CA SER A 114 -3.66 20.05 15.69
C SER A 114 -3.94 21.37 14.94
N SER A 115 -3.14 21.75 13.95
CA SER A 115 -3.44 22.89 13.07
C SER A 115 -4.10 22.46 11.75
N THR A 116 -4.61 21.23 11.69
CA THR A 116 -5.33 20.69 10.54
C THR A 116 -6.72 20.23 10.97
N ASP A 117 -7.71 20.54 10.15
CA ASP A 117 -9.11 20.21 10.36
C ASP A 117 -9.42 18.84 9.80
N LYS A 118 -10.49 18.24 10.33
CA LYS A 118 -10.98 16.93 9.90
C LYS A 118 -11.82 17.05 8.63
N VAL A 119 -11.66 16.10 7.71
CA VAL A 119 -12.34 16.14 6.41
C VAL A 119 -12.94 14.76 6.08
N ASP A 120 -14.27 14.74 5.97
CA ASP A 120 -15.15 13.55 5.79
C ASP A 120 -15.05 12.44 6.85
N GLY A 121 -14.65 12.78 8.08
CA GLY A 121 -14.70 11.86 9.23
C GLY A 121 -14.31 12.52 10.55
N ASP A 122 -14.30 11.75 11.63
CA ASP A 122 -13.90 12.22 12.97
C ASP A 122 -12.41 12.10 13.27
N GLY A 123 -11.67 11.26 12.54
CA GLY A 123 -10.22 11.32 12.39
C GLY A 123 -9.82 12.37 11.35
N GLY A 124 -8.80 13.20 11.64
CA GLY A 124 -8.53 14.35 10.77
C GLY A 124 -7.47 15.36 11.19
N ALA A 125 -7.15 15.49 12.48
CA ALA A 125 -6.08 16.39 12.94
C ALA A 125 -4.68 15.77 12.70
N ARG A 126 -4.32 15.58 11.43
CA ARG A 126 -3.20 14.74 10.97
C ARG A 126 -2.47 15.31 9.75
N SER A 127 -1.14 15.27 9.76
CA SER A 127 -0.31 15.75 8.64
C SER A 127 1.09 15.09 8.65
N PRO A 128 1.89 15.22 7.58
CA PRO A 128 3.28 14.77 7.58
C PRO A 128 4.24 15.71 8.33
N ARG A 129 3.78 16.69 9.13
CA ARG A 129 4.62 17.72 9.80
C ARG A 129 5.86 17.16 10.52
N ASN A 130 5.77 15.99 11.14
CA ASN A 130 6.87 15.40 11.91
C ASN A 130 7.84 14.57 11.05
N LEU A 131 7.56 14.39 9.75
CA LEU A 131 8.44 13.75 8.79
C LEU A 131 9.49 14.77 8.33
N LEU A 132 10.76 14.54 8.65
CA LEU A 132 11.85 15.46 8.36
C LEU A 132 12.51 15.23 6.99
N ALA A 133 12.13 14.15 6.29
CA ALA A 133 12.74 13.72 5.03
C ALA A 133 11.69 13.64 3.90
N THR A 134 12.11 13.96 2.67
CA THR A 134 11.25 13.89 1.48
C THR A 134 11.01 12.45 1.02
N THR A 135 9.77 12.13 0.63
CA THR A 135 9.41 10.82 0.07
C THR A 135 9.69 10.73 -1.42
N VAL A 136 9.69 9.52 -1.99
CA VAL A 136 9.72 9.29 -3.44
C VAL A 136 8.61 10.07 -4.18
N GLY A 137 7.45 10.29 -3.55
CA GLY A 137 6.38 11.15 -4.08
C GLY A 137 6.75 12.63 -4.09
N ASP A 138 7.44 13.12 -3.06
CA ASP A 138 7.98 14.48 -3.01
C ASP A 138 9.03 14.71 -4.12
N TRP A 139 9.88 13.72 -4.39
CA TRP A 139 10.86 13.75 -5.49
C TRP A 139 10.19 13.68 -6.86
N LEU A 140 9.20 12.81 -7.05
CA LEU A 140 8.40 12.72 -8.28
C LEU A 140 7.80 14.08 -8.61
N LYS A 141 7.07 14.71 -7.68
CA LYS A 141 6.44 16.02 -7.89
C LYS A 141 7.41 17.19 -7.96
N SER A 142 8.68 17.00 -7.57
CA SER A 142 9.74 17.99 -7.78
C SER A 142 10.36 17.88 -9.17
N SER A 143 10.35 16.69 -9.79
CA SER A 143 10.83 16.47 -11.18
C SER A 143 9.72 16.59 -12.23
N SER A 144 8.47 16.36 -11.84
CA SER A 144 7.27 16.51 -12.67
C SER A 144 6.14 17.11 -11.82
N PRO A 145 6.00 18.45 -11.76
CA PRO A 145 4.99 19.12 -10.94
C PRO A 145 3.53 18.75 -11.29
N GLU A 146 3.30 18.35 -12.54
CA GLU A 146 2.04 17.81 -13.06
C GLU A 146 1.62 16.49 -12.39
N SER A 147 2.58 15.68 -11.92
CA SER A 147 2.35 14.34 -11.35
C SER A 147 1.43 14.36 -10.12
N LYS A 148 0.58 13.34 -10.03
CA LYS A 148 -0.27 13.08 -8.87
C LYS A 148 0.36 12.01 -7.98
N VAL A 149 0.26 12.24 -6.68
CA VAL A 149 0.63 11.30 -5.63
C VAL A 149 -0.60 11.08 -4.77
N VAL A 150 -1.14 9.86 -4.75
CA VAL A 150 -2.30 9.48 -3.91
C VAL A 150 -1.88 8.34 -2.99
N SER A 151 -2.24 8.42 -1.72
CA SER A 151 -1.88 7.41 -0.72
C SER A 151 -3.10 6.93 0.07
N VAL A 152 -3.23 5.62 0.26
CA VAL A 152 -4.42 4.95 0.82
C VAL A 152 -4.00 3.93 1.88
N SER A 153 -4.68 3.89 3.02
CA SER A 153 -4.48 2.89 4.09
C SER A 153 -5.69 2.77 5.01
N TYR A 154 -5.71 1.80 5.93
CA TYR A 154 -6.54 1.90 7.14
C TYR A 154 -5.97 2.89 8.17
N LYS A 155 -4.66 3.12 8.14
CA LYS A 155 -3.92 3.81 9.20
C LYS A 155 -3.44 5.16 8.67
N ASP A 156 -3.87 6.25 9.32
CA ASP A 156 -3.43 7.62 9.02
C ASP A 156 -1.90 7.71 8.85
N ARG A 157 -1.13 7.18 9.80
CA ARG A 157 0.34 7.13 9.74
C ARG A 157 0.89 6.42 8.52
N ALA A 158 0.26 5.35 8.03
CA ALA A 158 0.75 4.63 6.87
C ALA A 158 0.47 5.39 5.57
N ALA A 159 -0.76 5.90 5.41
CA ALA A 159 -1.12 6.72 4.25
C ALA A 159 -0.27 8.00 4.18
N ILE A 160 -0.19 8.75 5.28
CA ILE A 160 0.53 10.04 5.36
C ILE A 160 2.03 9.85 5.11
N LEU A 161 2.68 8.88 5.78
CA LEU A 161 4.13 8.72 5.68
C LEU A 161 4.60 8.10 4.37
N MET A 162 3.74 7.36 3.63
CA MET A 162 4.03 6.98 2.25
C MET A 162 3.80 8.11 1.25
N GLY A 163 2.76 8.93 1.47
CA GLY A 163 2.44 10.05 0.57
C GLY A 163 3.49 11.16 0.62
N GLY A 164 3.93 11.53 1.83
CA GLY A 164 4.86 12.64 2.03
C GLY A 164 4.19 14.01 1.97
N HIS A 165 5.02 15.04 1.84
CA HIS A 165 4.63 16.45 1.98
C HIS A 165 3.83 16.99 0.79
N LYS A 166 4.06 16.44 -0.41
CA LYS A 166 3.49 16.91 -1.66
C LYS A 166 2.35 16.02 -2.17
N ALA A 167 1.91 15.02 -1.41
CA ALA A 167 0.79 14.18 -1.81
C ALA A 167 -0.45 15.03 -2.15
N ASN A 168 -1.13 14.70 -3.25
CA ASN A 168 -2.41 15.32 -3.60
C ASN A 168 -3.46 14.92 -2.57
N TYR A 169 -3.47 13.65 -2.19
CA TYR A 169 -4.34 13.12 -1.14
C TYR A 169 -3.64 12.01 -0.36
N ALA A 170 -3.82 12.02 0.96
CA ALA A 170 -3.67 10.82 1.79
C ALA A 170 -5.02 10.51 2.45
N PHE A 171 -5.52 9.29 2.25
CA PHE A 171 -6.78 8.83 2.80
C PHE A 171 -6.57 7.70 3.80
N TRP A 172 -7.32 7.75 4.90
CA TRP A 172 -7.38 6.67 5.89
C TRP A 172 -8.81 6.41 6.34
N TYR A 173 -9.07 5.19 6.78
CA TYR A 173 -10.38 4.84 7.32
C TYR A 173 -10.58 5.46 8.71
N ASP A 174 -11.62 6.26 8.86
CA ASP A 174 -12.10 6.72 10.14
C ASP A 174 -13.14 5.73 10.68
N ARG A 175 -12.79 5.01 11.75
CA ARG A 175 -13.62 3.95 12.37
C ARG A 175 -14.93 4.49 12.96
N ASN A 176 -14.97 5.77 13.34
CA ASN A 176 -16.15 6.39 13.96
C ASN A 176 -17.25 6.65 12.91
N SER A 177 -16.90 7.30 11.79
CA SER A 177 -17.83 7.59 10.69
C SER A 177 -18.01 6.42 9.71
N GLY A 178 -17.06 5.48 9.69
CA GLY A 178 -17.03 4.34 8.78
C GLY A 178 -16.61 4.69 7.35
N ARG A 179 -15.86 5.79 7.16
CA ARG A 179 -15.53 6.41 5.86
C ARG A 179 -14.02 6.51 5.63
N MET A 180 -13.60 6.68 4.38
CA MET A 180 -12.25 7.16 4.07
C MET A 180 -12.18 8.69 4.27
N ALA A 181 -11.53 9.10 5.34
CA ALA A 181 -11.33 10.49 5.73
C ALA A 181 -9.94 11.00 5.30
N THR A 182 -9.76 12.32 5.39
CA THR A 182 -8.48 13.00 5.19
C THR A 182 -8.39 14.23 6.13
N SER A 183 -7.44 15.13 5.89
CA SER A 183 -7.27 16.38 6.65
C SER A 183 -7.16 17.61 5.76
N SER A 184 -7.37 18.80 6.35
CA SER A 184 -7.23 20.08 5.64
C SER A 184 -5.79 20.40 5.19
N TYR A 185 -4.81 19.56 5.54
CA TYR A 185 -3.48 19.57 4.90
C TYR A 185 -3.54 19.23 3.41
N TYR A 186 -4.43 18.30 3.01
CA TYR A 186 -4.53 17.81 1.63
C TYR A 186 -5.64 18.52 0.85
N THR A 187 -6.81 18.73 1.48
CA THR A 187 -7.96 19.39 0.83
C THR A 187 -8.98 19.85 1.87
N SER A 188 -9.73 20.92 1.59
CA SER A 188 -10.87 21.35 2.41
C SER A 188 -12.14 20.51 2.19
N SER A 189 -12.22 19.74 1.10
CA SER A 189 -13.31 18.81 0.83
C SER A 189 -12.81 17.64 -0.04
N ILE A 190 -13.27 16.42 0.25
CA ILE A 190 -12.88 15.26 -0.56
C ILE A 190 -13.44 15.36 -2.00
N PRO A 191 -12.73 14.82 -3.00
CA PRO A 191 -13.18 14.79 -4.39
C PRO A 191 -14.43 13.91 -4.57
N GLU A 192 -15.16 14.12 -5.67
CA GLU A 192 -16.47 13.48 -5.88
C GLU A 192 -16.40 11.95 -5.94
N TRP A 193 -15.34 11.38 -6.52
CA TRP A 193 -15.16 9.92 -6.56
C TRP A 193 -15.07 9.31 -5.15
N ALA A 194 -14.47 10.02 -4.19
CA ALA A 194 -14.37 9.58 -2.81
C ALA A 194 -15.72 9.72 -2.07
N LYS A 195 -16.49 10.78 -2.36
CA LYS A 195 -17.87 10.95 -1.86
C LYS A 195 -18.78 9.83 -2.32
N VAL A 196 -18.73 9.50 -3.61
CA VAL A 196 -19.50 8.38 -4.20
C VAL A 196 -19.11 7.05 -3.55
N PHE A 197 -17.82 6.81 -3.29
CA PHE A 197 -17.38 5.59 -2.62
C PHE A 197 -17.87 5.52 -1.16
N ASN A 198 -17.65 6.57 -0.37
CA ASN A 198 -18.06 6.63 1.04
C ASN A 198 -19.60 6.56 1.17
N GLY A 199 -20.34 7.23 0.30
CA GLY A 199 -21.81 7.17 0.23
C GLY A 199 -22.36 5.84 -0.28
N GLY A 200 -21.55 5.03 -0.96
CA GLY A 200 -21.96 3.74 -1.53
C GLY A 200 -22.24 2.64 -0.51
N GLY A 201 -21.84 2.79 0.76
CA GLY A 201 -22.08 1.78 1.80
C GLY A 201 -21.36 0.45 1.56
N TRP A 202 -20.13 0.49 1.02
CA TRP A 202 -19.36 -0.68 0.57
C TRP A 202 -19.36 -1.84 1.57
N VAL A 203 -19.13 -1.56 2.87
CA VAL A 203 -19.02 -2.59 3.92
C VAL A 203 -20.27 -3.47 4.00
N LYS A 204 -21.47 -2.87 4.01
CA LYS A 204 -22.74 -3.59 4.11
C LYS A 204 -23.09 -4.41 2.85
N ARG A 205 -22.42 -4.14 1.73
CA ARG A 205 -22.67 -4.79 0.43
C ARG A 205 -21.72 -5.95 0.16
N ASN A 206 -20.48 -5.88 0.65
CA ASN A 206 -19.40 -6.76 0.25
C ASN A 206 -18.89 -7.67 1.39
N VAL A 207 -19.10 -7.29 2.65
CA VAL A 207 -18.70 -8.12 3.80
C VAL A 207 -19.85 -9.07 4.16
N PRO A 208 -19.63 -10.41 4.18
CA PRO A 208 -20.68 -11.37 4.52
C PRO A 208 -20.95 -11.42 6.02
N ALA A 209 -22.01 -12.13 6.41
CA ALA A 209 -22.35 -12.36 7.82
C ALA A 209 -21.39 -13.31 8.55
N VAL A 210 -20.60 -14.10 7.81
CA VAL A 210 -19.68 -15.12 8.37
C VAL A 210 -18.40 -15.16 7.55
N TRP A 211 -17.25 -15.17 8.22
CA TRP A 211 -15.96 -15.47 7.63
C TRP A 211 -15.72 -16.99 7.66
N THR A 212 -15.66 -17.59 6.48
CA THR A 212 -15.28 -19.00 6.27
C THR A 212 -13.95 -19.09 5.53
N LYS A 213 -13.26 -20.24 5.67
CA LYS A 213 -12.08 -20.58 4.88
C LYS A 213 -12.38 -20.49 3.37
N LEU A 214 -11.43 -19.97 2.59
CA LEU A 214 -11.46 -19.84 1.12
C LEU A 214 -11.23 -21.17 0.41
N LYS A 215 -10.41 -22.05 0.99
CA LYS A 215 -10.02 -23.36 0.46
C LYS A 215 -10.59 -24.49 1.33
N ASP A 216 -10.41 -25.73 0.90
CA ASP A 216 -10.72 -26.91 1.70
C ASP A 216 -9.78 -27.03 2.92
N GLU A 217 -10.27 -27.62 4.01
CA GLU A 217 -9.53 -27.80 5.28
C GLU A 217 -8.15 -28.43 5.10
N ALA A 218 -8.03 -29.36 4.15
CA ALA A 218 -6.79 -30.06 3.82
C ALA A 218 -5.66 -29.13 3.30
N VAL A 219 -5.96 -27.88 2.92
CA VAL A 219 -4.95 -26.84 2.63
C VAL A 219 -4.39 -26.26 3.93
N TYR A 220 -5.26 -25.91 4.89
CA TYR A 220 -4.88 -25.25 6.14
C TYR A 220 -4.16 -26.20 7.09
N ALA A 221 -4.66 -27.45 7.18
CA ALA A 221 -4.07 -28.52 8.00
C ALA A 221 -2.60 -28.85 7.67
N LYS A 222 -2.07 -28.43 6.52
CA LYS A 222 -0.63 -28.51 6.19
C LYS A 222 0.23 -27.60 7.08
N TYR A 223 -0.35 -26.55 7.65
CA TYR A 223 0.36 -25.43 8.25
C TYR A 223 0.14 -25.27 9.76
N GLY A 224 -0.83 -26.00 10.33
CA GLY A 224 -1.16 -26.04 11.76
C GLY A 224 -2.56 -26.65 12.00
N PRO A 225 -2.97 -26.81 13.26
CA PRO A 225 -4.37 -26.90 13.66
C PRO A 225 -5.07 -25.52 13.55
N ASP A 226 -6.40 -25.54 13.58
CA ASP A 226 -7.29 -24.35 13.56
C ASP A 226 -7.43 -23.65 14.93
N GLU A 227 -6.87 -24.26 15.98
CA GLU A 227 -6.77 -23.66 17.32
C GLU A 227 -5.32 -23.82 17.81
N LEU A 228 -4.70 -22.71 18.19
CA LEU A 228 -3.33 -22.65 18.73
C LEU A 228 -3.30 -21.96 20.10
N GLU A 229 -2.40 -22.44 20.96
CA GLU A 229 -2.09 -21.75 22.22
C GLU A 229 -1.51 -20.35 21.93
N GLY A 230 -2.25 -19.31 22.34
CA GLY A 230 -1.87 -17.91 22.13
C GLY A 230 -2.77 -17.13 21.17
N GLU A 231 -3.73 -17.77 20.50
CA GLU A 231 -4.79 -17.07 19.75
C GLU A 231 -5.76 -16.35 20.70
N SER A 232 -6.19 -15.14 20.33
CA SER A 232 -7.22 -14.42 21.08
C SER A 232 -8.61 -14.93 20.73
N ILE A 233 -9.51 -15.01 21.72
CA ILE A 233 -10.93 -15.30 21.46
C ILE A 233 -11.53 -14.11 20.70
N TRP A 234 -11.71 -14.26 19.39
CA TRP A 234 -12.22 -13.21 18.52
C TRP A 234 -13.73 -13.39 18.30
N HIS A 235 -14.51 -12.48 18.87
CA HIS A 235 -15.99 -12.48 18.81
C HIS A 235 -16.68 -13.79 19.25
N GLY A 236 -15.99 -14.60 20.05
CA GLY A 236 -16.55 -15.81 20.69
C GLY A 236 -15.93 -17.13 20.25
N SER A 237 -15.03 -17.14 19.26
CA SER A 237 -14.26 -18.32 18.87
C SER A 237 -12.79 -17.98 18.61
N THR A 238 -11.90 -18.97 18.75
CA THR A 238 -10.53 -18.94 18.24
C THR A 238 -10.45 -19.54 16.84
N SER A 239 -11.26 -20.58 16.56
CA SER A 239 -11.36 -21.28 15.28
C SER A 239 -12.45 -20.76 14.34
N PHE A 240 -12.34 -21.14 13.07
CA PHE A 240 -13.38 -20.95 12.05
C PHE A 240 -14.65 -21.79 12.34
N PRO A 241 -15.83 -21.35 11.86
CA PRO A 241 -16.09 -20.12 11.12
C PRO A 241 -16.48 -18.94 12.04
N HIS A 242 -15.92 -17.76 11.79
CA HIS A 242 -16.21 -16.57 12.61
C HIS A 242 -17.46 -15.84 12.15
N LYS A 243 -18.44 -15.67 13.04
CA LYS A 243 -19.64 -14.86 12.80
C LYS A 243 -19.31 -13.37 12.98
N LEU A 244 -19.73 -12.55 12.02
CA LEU A 244 -19.50 -11.10 12.05
C LEU A 244 -20.75 -10.38 12.55
N ASP A 245 -20.58 -9.53 13.57
CA ASP A 245 -21.65 -8.73 14.15
C ASP A 245 -22.05 -7.64 13.16
N GLN A 246 -23.23 -7.79 12.56
CA GLN A 246 -23.71 -6.88 11.50
C GLN A 246 -24.03 -5.48 12.02
N GLU A 247 -24.27 -5.30 13.31
CA GLU A 247 -24.45 -3.99 13.93
C GLU A 247 -23.10 -3.29 14.13
N LYS A 248 -22.04 -4.06 14.41
CA LYS A 248 -20.68 -3.56 14.64
C LYS A 248 -19.75 -3.68 13.43
N ILE A 249 -20.25 -4.05 12.25
CA ILE A 249 -19.43 -4.49 11.10
C ILE A 249 -18.38 -3.46 10.64
N LEU A 250 -18.69 -2.16 10.72
CA LEU A 250 -17.76 -1.05 10.43
C LEU A 250 -16.52 -1.06 11.36
N ASN A 251 -16.66 -1.62 12.55
CA ASN A 251 -15.63 -1.77 13.56
C ASN A 251 -15.00 -3.18 13.61
N GLN A 252 -15.35 -4.07 12.68
CA GLN A 252 -14.84 -5.46 12.64
C GLN A 252 -14.17 -5.82 11.31
N PHE A 253 -14.71 -5.36 10.18
CA PHE A 253 -14.28 -5.82 8.85
C PHE A 253 -12.82 -5.49 8.49
N PHE A 254 -12.18 -4.53 9.15
CA PHE A 254 -10.75 -4.26 8.93
C PHE A 254 -9.84 -5.35 9.51
N SER A 255 -10.33 -6.18 10.44
CA SER A 255 -9.66 -7.37 10.98
C SER A 255 -10.07 -8.65 10.24
N THR A 256 -10.76 -8.52 9.09
CA THR A 256 -11.10 -9.64 8.20
C THR A 256 -10.64 -9.34 6.77
N PRO A 257 -10.53 -10.34 5.88
CA PRO A 257 -9.84 -10.18 4.59
C PRO A 257 -10.46 -9.11 3.68
N TRP A 258 -11.78 -8.90 3.80
CA TRP A 258 -12.51 -7.84 3.10
C TRP A 258 -11.99 -6.44 3.40
N GLY A 259 -11.22 -6.25 4.46
CA GLY A 259 -10.57 -4.98 4.72
C GLY A 259 -9.51 -4.64 3.66
N ASN A 260 -8.67 -5.59 3.27
CA ASN A 260 -7.72 -5.35 2.17
C ASN A 260 -8.47 -5.18 0.84
N THR A 261 -9.55 -5.93 0.60
CA THR A 261 -10.43 -5.74 -0.57
C THR A 261 -11.00 -4.31 -0.62
N TYR A 262 -11.47 -3.76 0.51
CA TYR A 262 -11.98 -2.38 0.62
C TYR A 262 -10.92 -1.34 0.27
N LEU A 263 -9.67 -1.52 0.74
CA LEU A 263 -8.56 -0.62 0.42
C LEU A 263 -8.18 -0.68 -1.08
N LEU A 264 -8.18 -1.87 -1.67
CA LEU A 264 -7.96 -2.04 -3.11
C LEU A 264 -9.10 -1.43 -3.93
N ASP A 265 -10.35 -1.57 -3.50
CA ASP A 265 -11.51 -0.94 -4.17
C ASP A 265 -11.51 0.59 -4.03
N PHE A 266 -11.07 1.14 -2.90
CA PHE A 266 -10.87 2.59 -2.78
C PHE A 266 -9.71 3.05 -3.66
N ALA A 267 -8.64 2.26 -3.78
CA ALA A 267 -7.54 2.53 -4.71
C ALA A 267 -7.99 2.46 -6.18
N ARG A 268 -8.87 1.53 -6.56
CA ARG A 268 -9.57 1.49 -7.87
C ARG A 268 -10.38 2.76 -8.12
N ALA A 269 -11.10 3.25 -7.10
CA ALA A 269 -11.86 4.51 -7.19
C ALA A 269 -10.92 5.72 -7.38
N ALA A 270 -9.79 5.76 -6.68
CA ALA A 270 -8.77 6.80 -6.82
C ALA A 270 -8.09 6.78 -8.21
N LEU A 271 -7.70 5.61 -8.72
CA LEU A 271 -7.12 5.45 -10.07
C LEU A 271 -8.03 6.08 -11.14
N LYS A 272 -9.31 5.71 -11.12
CA LYS A 272 -10.32 6.19 -12.07
C LYS A 272 -10.66 7.66 -11.86
N GLY A 273 -10.92 8.07 -10.62
CA GLY A 273 -11.36 9.42 -10.27
C GLY A 273 -10.28 10.50 -10.46
N GLU A 274 -9.01 10.15 -10.25
CA GLU A 274 -7.87 11.05 -10.48
C GLU A 274 -7.24 10.89 -11.88
N ASN A 275 -7.71 9.91 -12.67
CA ASN A 275 -7.19 9.50 -13.98
C ASN A 275 -5.69 9.14 -13.95
N LEU A 276 -5.22 8.52 -12.86
CA LEU A 276 -3.79 8.25 -12.64
C LEU A 276 -3.21 7.43 -13.80
N GLY A 277 -1.99 7.75 -14.26
CA GLY A 277 -1.31 7.05 -15.36
C GLY A 277 -1.92 7.24 -16.76
N ALA A 278 -3.07 7.89 -16.88
CA ALA A 278 -3.71 8.23 -18.15
C ALA A 278 -3.61 9.75 -18.48
N ARG A 279 -2.60 10.43 -17.91
CA ARG A 279 -2.40 11.89 -18.05
C ARG A 279 -1.12 12.29 -18.81
N GLY A 280 -0.41 11.32 -19.39
CA GLY A 280 0.86 11.57 -20.11
C GLY A 280 2.08 11.85 -19.23
N VAL A 281 1.93 11.76 -17.90
CA VAL A 281 3.02 11.86 -16.91
C VAL A 281 3.01 10.66 -15.98
N THR A 282 4.15 10.36 -15.35
CA THR A 282 4.25 9.33 -14.31
C THR A 282 3.47 9.76 -13.06
N ASP A 283 2.49 8.98 -12.64
CA ASP A 283 1.78 9.15 -11.38
C ASP A 283 2.22 8.12 -10.33
N LEU A 284 1.97 8.38 -9.05
CA LEU A 284 2.26 7.47 -7.94
C LEU A 284 1.00 7.18 -7.12
N LEU A 285 0.72 5.88 -6.94
CA LEU A 285 -0.30 5.38 -6.02
C LEU A 285 0.36 4.53 -4.92
N CYS A 286 0.26 5.00 -3.68
CA CYS A 286 0.71 4.27 -2.50
C CYS A 286 -0.48 3.56 -1.84
N VAL A 287 -0.37 2.27 -1.53
CA VAL A 287 -1.43 1.47 -0.88
C VAL A 287 -0.86 0.67 0.27
N SER A 288 -1.33 0.91 1.49
CA SER A 288 -0.92 0.16 2.69
C SER A 288 -2.04 -0.78 3.13
N LEU A 289 -1.88 -2.04 2.75
CA LEU A 289 -2.79 -3.14 3.03
C LEU A 289 -2.61 -3.59 4.49
N SER A 290 -3.40 -2.97 5.37
CA SER A 290 -3.18 -3.04 6.82
C SER A 290 -3.94 -4.15 7.55
N THR A 291 -4.83 -4.88 6.88
CA THR A 291 -5.61 -5.96 7.54
C THR A 291 -4.72 -7.07 8.07
N THR A 292 -3.60 -7.36 7.40
CA THR A 292 -2.64 -8.40 7.83
C THR A 292 -2.07 -8.12 9.22
N ASP A 293 -1.81 -6.85 9.59
CA ASP A 293 -1.41 -6.48 10.96
C ASP A 293 -2.55 -6.64 11.97
N ASN A 294 -3.80 -6.34 11.58
CA ASN A 294 -4.94 -6.55 12.46
C ASN A 294 -5.14 -8.07 12.71
N VAL A 295 -5.24 -8.87 11.65
CA VAL A 295 -5.38 -10.35 11.74
C VAL A 295 -4.24 -10.97 12.56
N GLY A 296 -2.99 -10.58 12.29
CA GLY A 296 -1.84 -11.07 13.04
C GLY A 296 -1.75 -10.58 14.48
N SER A 297 -2.45 -9.49 14.84
CA SER A 297 -2.57 -9.04 16.24
C SER A 297 -3.65 -9.79 17.02
N GLU A 298 -4.73 -10.23 16.36
CA GLU A 298 -5.83 -10.98 16.99
C GLU A 298 -5.47 -12.48 17.10
N PHE A 299 -5.01 -13.09 16.01
CA PHE A 299 -4.80 -14.55 15.87
C PHE A 299 -3.32 -14.97 15.77
N GLY A 300 -2.40 -14.03 15.56
CA GLY A 300 -0.98 -14.35 15.39
C GLY A 300 -0.59 -14.73 13.94
N PRO A 301 0.71 -14.89 13.67
CA PRO A 301 1.25 -15.02 12.31
C PRO A 301 1.18 -16.44 11.71
N ASN A 302 0.70 -17.41 12.49
CA ASN A 302 0.70 -18.84 12.16
C ASN A 302 -0.71 -19.44 12.04
N SER A 303 -1.75 -18.69 12.39
CA SER A 303 -3.13 -19.20 12.46
C SER A 303 -3.74 -19.44 11.07
N HIS A 304 -4.89 -20.09 11.06
CA HIS A 304 -5.66 -20.31 9.83
C HIS A 304 -6.20 -19.00 9.23
N GLU A 305 -6.51 -17.99 10.07
CA GLU A 305 -6.97 -16.67 9.65
C GLU A 305 -5.88 -15.91 8.91
N MET A 306 -4.62 -16.04 9.35
CA MET A 306 -3.48 -15.43 8.70
C MET A 306 -3.28 -15.96 7.28
N ILE A 307 -3.26 -17.29 7.11
CA ILE A 307 -3.17 -17.87 5.76
C ILE A 307 -4.43 -17.56 4.92
N ASP A 308 -5.64 -17.62 5.48
CA ASP A 308 -6.86 -17.27 4.73
C ASP A 308 -6.86 -15.83 4.22
N ASN A 309 -6.46 -14.88 5.08
CA ASN A 309 -6.27 -13.48 4.74
C ASN A 309 -5.22 -13.31 3.62
N LEU A 310 -4.09 -14.01 3.69
CA LEU A 310 -3.04 -13.94 2.67
C LEU A 310 -3.46 -14.59 1.33
N LEU A 311 -4.21 -15.69 1.34
CA LEU A 311 -4.73 -16.34 0.13
C LEU A 311 -5.81 -15.48 -0.56
N ARG A 312 -6.65 -14.78 0.20
CA ARG A 312 -7.61 -13.82 -0.33
C ARG A 312 -6.91 -12.57 -0.85
N LEU A 313 -5.91 -12.06 -0.14
CA LEU A 313 -5.11 -10.92 -0.59
C LEU A 313 -4.31 -11.23 -1.86
N ASP A 314 -3.74 -12.43 -2.00
CA ASP A 314 -3.13 -12.91 -3.24
C ASP A 314 -4.10 -12.82 -4.42
N LYS A 315 -5.32 -13.33 -4.25
CA LYS A 315 -6.36 -13.27 -5.28
C LYS A 315 -6.73 -11.83 -5.63
N ASP A 316 -7.03 -11.00 -4.63
CA ASP A 316 -7.50 -9.63 -4.84
C ASP A 316 -6.43 -8.73 -5.45
N LEU A 317 -5.16 -8.93 -5.07
CA LEU A 317 -4.00 -8.26 -5.67
C LEU A 317 -3.77 -8.73 -7.11
N GLY A 318 -3.95 -10.02 -7.41
CA GLY A 318 -3.87 -10.53 -8.78
C GLY A 318 -4.89 -9.85 -9.70
N LEU A 319 -6.15 -9.82 -9.30
CA LEU A 319 -7.22 -9.12 -10.02
C LEU A 319 -6.93 -7.62 -10.19
N PHE A 320 -6.36 -6.99 -9.17
CA PHE A 320 -5.98 -5.57 -9.22
C PHE A 320 -4.83 -5.31 -10.21
N LEU A 321 -3.84 -6.20 -10.28
CA LEU A 321 -2.75 -6.12 -11.27
C LEU A 321 -3.27 -6.33 -12.70
N ASP A 322 -4.13 -7.33 -12.93
CA ASP A 322 -4.76 -7.58 -14.23
C ASP A 322 -5.57 -6.35 -14.72
N GLU A 323 -6.31 -5.68 -13.84
CA GLU A 323 -7.02 -4.45 -14.16
C GLU A 323 -6.09 -3.32 -14.63
N LEU A 324 -4.94 -3.14 -13.98
CA LEU A 324 -3.95 -2.12 -14.34
C LEU A 324 -3.31 -2.43 -15.69
N GLU A 325 -2.86 -3.67 -15.90
CA GLU A 325 -2.24 -4.12 -17.15
C GLU A 325 -3.21 -3.99 -18.33
N SER A 326 -4.52 -4.16 -18.11
CA SER A 326 -5.54 -3.91 -19.14
C SER A 326 -5.85 -2.42 -19.41
N SER A 327 -5.36 -1.50 -18.57
CA SER A 327 -5.71 -0.07 -18.59
C SER A 327 -4.63 0.86 -19.16
N TYR A 328 -3.40 0.39 -19.38
CA TYR A 328 -2.23 1.23 -19.71
C TYR A 328 -1.34 0.69 -20.84
#